data_AF-A0A5C9DSS7-F1
#
_entry.id   AF-A0A5C9DSS7-F1
#
_cell.length_a   1.000
_cell.length_b   1.000
_cell.length_c   1.000
_cell.angle_alpha   90.00
_cell.angle_beta   90.00
_cell.angle_gamma   90.00
#
_symmetry.space_group_name_H-M   'P 1'
#
loop_
_entity.id
_entity.type
_entity.pdbx_description
1 polymer ?
#
loop_
_entity_poly.entity_id
_entity_poly.type
_entity_poly.pdbx_seq_one_letter_code
_entity_poly.pdbx_strand_id
1 'polypeptide(L)'
;MNLSIESIYRNFKHGKVNFNTTTQLLISEIENNENIELRLKALQTLVKIRKNDVQLFKYLENLLVSDISSIIRKYSVETIGKLFMKQAFPPMKWAFQFEKDLECKIAILKVIASVNSPESSQVLINEIKKIKNAKYINKELKSYKNKFRVAINNLIKSNGLKSCSQKELSEIIINFYIIKSLTQKFYSVNFEVDPQKATINQLDLSDIEYEVRGWKAEFKNNITESSQIISVIHLKDLSRLDLSNNQLKSLEFLKYLPNLKGLNIANNRIDDPTNIKYINTHQALKYINLEGNKISSTLKNSLINSNIKVKTTQSSYF
;
A
#
# COMPACT_ATOMS: atom_id res chain seq x y z
N MET A 1 -13.43 -29.67 -22.11
CA MET A 1 -11.95 -29.71 -21.99
C MET A 1 -11.50 -28.40 -21.35
N ASN A 2 -11.04 -28.44 -20.10
CA ASN A 2 -10.44 -27.25 -19.48
C ASN A 2 -9.06 -27.03 -20.10
N LEU A 3 -8.99 -26.15 -21.11
CA LEU A 3 -7.72 -25.68 -21.63
C LEU A 3 -7.14 -24.67 -20.64
N SER A 4 -5.91 -24.88 -20.19
CA SER A 4 -5.17 -23.87 -19.40
C SER A 4 -5.13 -22.52 -20.14
N ILE A 5 -5.08 -21.40 -19.41
CA ILE A 5 -4.96 -20.06 -19.98
C ILE A 5 -3.77 -19.94 -20.96
N GLU A 6 -2.63 -20.57 -20.65
CA GLU A 6 -1.47 -20.61 -21.56
C GLU A 6 -1.77 -21.33 -22.86
N SER A 7 -2.52 -22.43 -22.81
CA SER A 7 -2.91 -23.18 -24.00
C SER A 7 -3.90 -22.39 -24.85
N ILE A 8 -4.85 -21.67 -24.23
CA ILE A 8 -5.75 -20.74 -24.93
C ILE A 8 -4.93 -19.69 -25.67
N TYR A 9 -4.00 -19.02 -24.97
CA TYR A 9 -3.16 -17.98 -25.58
C TYR A 9 -2.23 -18.51 -26.68
N ARG A 10 -1.62 -19.67 -26.46
CA ARG A 10 -0.74 -20.33 -27.44
C ARG A 10 -1.53 -20.71 -28.70
N ASN A 11 -2.72 -21.28 -28.54
CA ASN A 11 -3.58 -21.64 -29.67
C ASN A 11 -4.02 -20.42 -30.47
N PHE A 12 -4.37 -19.31 -29.81
CA PHE A 12 -4.65 -18.04 -30.47
C PHE A 12 -3.43 -17.54 -31.27
N LYS A 13 -2.24 -17.56 -30.67
CA LYS A 13 -1.00 -17.12 -31.34
C LYS A 13 -0.63 -17.94 -32.57
N HIS A 14 -0.97 -19.23 -32.61
CA HIS A 14 -0.76 -20.11 -33.76
C HIS A 14 -1.95 -20.16 -34.72
N GLY A 15 -2.97 -19.31 -34.56
CA GLY A 15 -4.15 -19.29 -35.44
C GLY A 15 -5.07 -20.51 -35.31
N LYS A 16 -4.88 -21.36 -34.29
CA LYS A 16 -5.71 -22.56 -34.06
C LYS A 16 -7.09 -22.22 -33.51
N VAL A 17 -7.23 -21.07 -32.84
CA VAL A 17 -8.49 -20.55 -32.30
C VAL A 17 -8.58 -19.07 -32.67
N ASN A 18 -9.75 -18.64 -33.15
CA ASN A 18 -9.96 -17.26 -33.58
C ASN A 18 -10.08 -16.29 -32.38
N PHE A 19 -10.03 -14.98 -32.67
CA PHE A 19 -10.09 -13.93 -31.67
C PHE A 19 -11.37 -13.92 -30.82
N ASN A 20 -12.53 -14.17 -31.43
CA ASN A 20 -13.82 -14.15 -30.74
C ASN A 20 -13.94 -15.31 -29.76
N THR A 21 -13.61 -16.52 -30.21
CA THR A 21 -13.59 -17.72 -29.36
C THR A 21 -12.58 -17.57 -28.23
N THR A 22 -11.38 -17.04 -28.52
CA THR A 22 -10.36 -16.79 -27.49
C THR A 22 -10.87 -15.80 -26.45
N THR A 23 -11.52 -14.71 -26.88
CA THR A 23 -12.13 -13.73 -25.97
C THR A 23 -13.17 -14.38 -25.07
N GLN A 24 -14.09 -15.16 -25.63
CA GLN A 24 -15.16 -15.81 -24.88
C GLN A 24 -14.63 -16.80 -23.84
N LEU A 25 -13.63 -17.60 -24.21
CA LEU A 25 -12.97 -18.51 -23.28
C LEU A 25 -12.32 -17.76 -22.12
N LEU A 26 -11.60 -16.67 -22.41
CA LEU A 26 -10.96 -15.87 -21.35
C LEU A 26 -11.98 -15.18 -20.45
N ILE A 27 -13.07 -14.63 -21.00
CA ILE A 27 -14.15 -14.04 -20.20
C ILE A 27 -14.80 -15.08 -19.30
N SER A 28 -15.07 -16.28 -19.82
CA SER A 28 -15.65 -17.38 -19.05
C SER A 28 -14.77 -17.77 -17.86
N GLU A 29 -13.44 -17.81 -18.05
CA GLU A 29 -12.48 -18.05 -16.96
C GLU A 29 -12.41 -16.89 -15.95
N ILE A 30 -12.64 -15.65 -16.37
CA ILE A 30 -12.68 -14.51 -15.46
C ILE A 30 -13.95 -14.54 -14.61
N GLU A 31 -15.09 -14.94 -15.17
CA GLU A 31 -16.39 -14.85 -14.51
C GLU A 31 -16.73 -16.07 -13.64
N ASN A 32 -16.35 -17.26 -14.07
CA ASN A 32 -16.83 -18.51 -13.46
C ASN A 32 -15.78 -19.27 -12.64
N ASN A 33 -14.51 -18.86 -12.70
CA ASN A 33 -13.44 -19.54 -11.97
C ASN A 33 -13.34 -19.02 -10.54
N GLU A 34 -13.30 -19.89 -9.53
CA GLU A 34 -13.15 -19.50 -8.13
C GLU A 34 -11.70 -19.09 -7.79
N ASN A 35 -10.72 -19.59 -8.54
CA ASN A 35 -9.31 -19.31 -8.30
C ASN A 35 -8.92 -17.93 -8.83
N ILE A 36 -8.66 -17.01 -7.91
CA ILE A 36 -8.32 -15.61 -8.22
C ILE A 36 -7.06 -15.46 -9.09
N GLU A 37 -6.06 -16.32 -8.94
CA GLU A 37 -4.84 -16.25 -9.75
C GLU A 37 -5.12 -16.62 -11.21
N LEU A 38 -5.97 -17.62 -11.43
CA LEU A 38 -6.40 -18.00 -12.78
C LEU A 38 -7.28 -16.92 -13.41
N ARG A 39 -8.23 -16.35 -12.66
CA ARG A 39 -9.04 -15.20 -13.12
C ARG A 39 -8.16 -14.03 -13.53
N LEU A 40 -7.20 -13.67 -12.68
CA LEU A 40 -6.27 -12.56 -12.96
C LEU A 40 -5.41 -12.85 -14.20
N LYS A 41 -4.92 -14.08 -14.35
CA LYS A 41 -4.13 -14.49 -15.52
C LYS A 41 -4.94 -14.48 -16.81
N ALA A 42 -6.21 -14.90 -16.75
CA ALA A 42 -7.14 -14.81 -17.86
C ALA A 42 -7.38 -13.35 -18.26
N LEU A 43 -7.63 -12.46 -17.29
CA LEU A 43 -7.82 -11.03 -17.52
C LEU A 43 -6.56 -10.36 -18.10
N GLN A 44 -5.38 -10.68 -17.58
CA GLN A 44 -4.10 -10.21 -18.13
C GLN A 44 -3.92 -10.67 -19.59
N THR A 45 -4.33 -11.90 -19.91
CA THR A 45 -4.27 -12.44 -21.27
C THR A 45 -5.26 -11.74 -22.19
N LEU A 46 -6.47 -11.47 -21.70
CA LEU A 46 -7.51 -10.72 -22.42
C LEU A 46 -7.02 -9.31 -22.76
N VAL A 47 -6.45 -8.59 -21.79
CA VAL A 47 -5.86 -7.25 -21.99
C VAL A 47 -4.74 -7.28 -23.04
N LYS A 48 -3.89 -8.33 -23.04
CA LYS A 48 -2.81 -8.47 -24.04
C LYS A 48 -3.34 -8.61 -25.46
N ILE A 49 -4.46 -9.32 -25.67
CA ILE A 49 -5.00 -9.56 -27.02
C ILE A 49 -5.97 -8.46 -27.50
N ARG A 50 -6.65 -7.74 -26.59
CA ARG A 50 -7.64 -6.69 -26.92
C ARG A 50 -7.13 -5.26 -26.69
N LYS A 51 -5.82 -5.03 -26.82
CA LYS A 51 -5.21 -3.73 -26.46
C LYS A 51 -5.91 -2.55 -27.15
N ASN A 52 -6.30 -1.55 -26.35
CA ASN A 52 -6.95 -0.30 -26.79
C ASN A 52 -8.31 -0.47 -27.49
N ASP A 53 -9.02 -1.56 -27.20
CA ASP A 53 -10.38 -1.80 -27.69
C ASP A 53 -11.44 -1.16 -26.76
N VAL A 54 -12.47 -0.54 -27.34
CA VAL A 54 -13.63 0.01 -26.64
C VAL A 54 -14.36 -1.06 -25.83
N GLN A 55 -14.46 -2.29 -26.35
CA GLN A 55 -15.10 -3.38 -25.59
C GLN A 55 -14.27 -3.82 -24.40
N LEU A 56 -12.94 -3.75 -24.50
CA LEU A 56 -12.07 -4.00 -23.35
C LEU A 56 -12.29 -2.93 -22.27
N PHE A 57 -12.37 -1.66 -22.64
CA PHE A 57 -12.66 -0.59 -21.67
C PHE A 57 -13.97 -0.85 -20.91
N LYS A 58 -15.07 -1.13 -21.63
CA LYS A 58 -16.37 -1.42 -21.02
C LYS A 58 -16.31 -2.62 -20.08
N TYR A 59 -15.59 -3.67 -20.47
CA TYR A 59 -15.44 -4.85 -19.63
C TYR A 59 -14.65 -4.55 -18.36
N LEU A 60 -13.54 -3.80 -18.45
CA LEU A 60 -12.75 -3.38 -17.28
C LEU A 60 -13.55 -2.44 -16.36
N GLU A 61 -14.36 -1.55 -16.93
CA GLU A 61 -15.26 -0.67 -16.18
C GLU A 61 -16.29 -1.47 -15.37
N ASN A 62 -16.91 -2.48 -15.99
CA ASN A 62 -17.82 -3.39 -15.28
C ASN A 62 -17.10 -4.12 -14.15
N LEU A 63 -15.94 -4.72 -14.43
CA LEU A 63 -15.15 -5.41 -13.41
C LEU A 63 -14.76 -4.50 -12.25
N LEU A 64 -14.34 -3.26 -12.53
CA LEU A 64 -14.02 -2.26 -11.50
C LEU A 64 -15.21 -2.00 -10.56
N VAL A 65 -16.44 -2.03 -11.08
CA VAL A 65 -17.62 -1.70 -10.27
C VAL A 65 -18.22 -2.91 -9.57
N SER A 66 -18.20 -4.09 -10.19
CA SER A 66 -19.00 -5.24 -9.74
C SER A 66 -18.21 -6.47 -9.29
N ASP A 67 -16.91 -6.59 -9.58
CA ASP A 67 -16.16 -7.80 -9.20
C ASP A 67 -16.01 -7.89 -7.68
N ILE A 68 -16.19 -9.09 -7.13
CA ILE A 68 -16.07 -9.36 -5.69
C ILE A 68 -14.61 -9.20 -5.24
N SER A 69 -13.65 -9.56 -6.09
CA SER A 69 -12.23 -9.53 -5.77
C SER A 69 -11.62 -8.14 -5.96
N SER A 70 -11.04 -7.60 -4.90
CA SER A 70 -10.30 -6.32 -4.98
C SER A 70 -9.06 -6.42 -5.86
N ILE A 71 -8.50 -7.61 -6.06
CA ILE A 71 -7.36 -7.85 -6.95
C ILE A 71 -7.77 -7.62 -8.41
N ILE A 72 -8.94 -8.14 -8.83
CA ILE A 72 -9.47 -7.90 -10.18
C ILE A 72 -9.82 -6.44 -10.36
N ARG A 73 -10.54 -5.83 -9.39
CA ARG A 73 -10.88 -4.40 -9.45
C ARG A 73 -9.64 -3.52 -9.57
N LYS A 74 -8.61 -3.75 -8.74
CA LYS A 74 -7.34 -3.01 -8.78
C LYS A 74 -6.63 -3.17 -10.12
N TYR A 75 -6.57 -4.38 -10.66
CA TYR A 75 -5.97 -4.60 -11.99
C TYR A 75 -6.73 -3.86 -13.09
N SER A 76 -8.07 -3.82 -13.01
CA SER A 76 -8.91 -3.04 -13.92
C SER A 76 -8.62 -1.53 -13.81
N VAL A 77 -8.47 -1.00 -12.59
CA VAL A 77 -8.08 0.40 -12.35
C VAL A 77 -6.76 0.75 -13.02
N GLU A 78 -5.73 -0.05 -12.76
CA GLU A 78 -4.39 0.18 -13.27
C GLU A 78 -4.36 0.08 -14.81
N THR A 79 -5.13 -0.87 -15.37
CA THR A 79 -5.24 -1.06 -16.81
C THR A 79 -6.00 0.10 -17.48
N ILE A 80 -7.12 0.55 -16.89
CA ILE A 80 -7.86 1.72 -17.36
C ILE A 80 -6.98 2.96 -17.35
N GLY A 81 -6.28 3.22 -16.24
CA GLY A 81 -5.35 4.35 -16.15
C GLY A 81 -4.24 4.29 -17.19
N LYS A 82 -3.74 3.09 -17.53
CA LYS A 82 -2.65 2.91 -18.49
C LYS A 82 -3.09 3.03 -19.95
N LEU A 83 -4.22 2.44 -20.32
CA LEU A 83 -4.65 2.30 -21.72
C LEU A 83 -5.74 3.31 -22.12
N PHE A 84 -6.52 3.79 -21.17
CA PHE A 84 -7.77 4.52 -21.40
C PHE A 84 -7.84 5.83 -20.59
N MET A 85 -6.72 6.51 -20.39
CA MET A 85 -6.62 7.68 -19.51
C MET A 85 -7.66 8.78 -19.81
N LYS A 86 -7.97 9.02 -21.10
CA LYS A 86 -8.99 9.99 -21.52
C LYS A 86 -10.40 9.65 -21.03
N GLN A 87 -10.71 8.37 -20.84
CA GLN A 87 -12.00 7.88 -20.35
C GLN A 87 -11.95 7.48 -18.87
N ALA A 88 -10.79 7.54 -18.22
CA ALA A 88 -10.61 6.97 -16.89
C ALA A 88 -11.38 7.72 -15.80
N PHE A 89 -11.57 9.04 -15.92
CA PHE A 89 -12.06 9.85 -14.80
C PHE A 89 -13.46 9.47 -14.29
N PRO A 90 -14.51 9.33 -15.13
CA PRO A 90 -15.85 9.00 -14.65
C PRO A 90 -15.93 7.70 -13.82
N PRO A 91 -15.41 6.54 -14.27
CA PRO A 91 -15.48 5.32 -13.48
C PRO A 91 -14.62 5.42 -12.21
N MET A 92 -13.45 6.07 -12.25
CA MET A 92 -12.64 6.27 -11.05
C MET A 92 -13.35 7.13 -10.00
N LYS A 93 -14.00 8.23 -10.42
CA LYS A 93 -14.77 9.10 -9.54
C LYS A 93 -15.90 8.35 -8.86
N TRP A 94 -16.61 7.49 -9.60
CA TRP A 94 -17.68 6.65 -9.05
C TRP A 94 -17.11 5.61 -8.08
N ALA A 95 -16.14 4.81 -8.52
CA ALA A 95 -15.55 3.73 -7.73
C ALA A 95 -14.91 4.23 -6.42
N PHE A 96 -14.28 5.41 -6.43
CA PHE A 96 -13.68 6.01 -5.23
C PHE A 96 -14.67 6.17 -4.06
N GLN A 97 -15.94 6.44 -4.35
CA GLN A 97 -16.96 6.66 -3.33
C GLN A 97 -17.35 5.37 -2.60
N PHE A 98 -17.29 4.23 -3.28
CA PHE A 98 -17.81 2.95 -2.79
C PHE A 98 -16.74 1.92 -2.48
N GLU A 99 -15.52 2.07 -3.01
CA GLU A 99 -14.43 1.14 -2.78
C GLU A 99 -14.03 1.09 -1.30
N LYS A 100 -14.02 -0.13 -0.77
CA LYS A 100 -13.72 -0.45 0.63
C LYS A 100 -12.30 -1.00 0.78
N ASP A 101 -11.79 -1.69 -0.24
CA ASP A 101 -10.43 -2.22 -0.23
C ASP A 101 -9.42 -1.09 -0.37
N LEU A 102 -8.46 -1.02 0.57
CA LEU A 102 -7.50 0.07 0.63
C LEU A 102 -6.58 0.11 -0.60
N GLU A 103 -6.10 -1.03 -1.07
CA GLU A 103 -5.14 -1.10 -2.18
C GLU A 103 -5.80 -0.70 -3.51
N CYS A 104 -7.03 -1.16 -3.74
CA CYS A 104 -7.84 -0.72 -4.88
C CYS A 104 -8.16 0.79 -4.78
N LYS A 105 -8.53 1.27 -3.59
CA LYS A 105 -8.80 2.71 -3.37
C LYS A 105 -7.58 3.59 -3.62
N ILE A 106 -6.40 3.14 -3.22
CA ILE A 106 -5.12 3.81 -3.51
C ILE A 106 -4.85 3.83 -5.02
N ALA A 107 -5.10 2.73 -5.73
CA ALA A 107 -4.96 2.69 -7.18
C ALA A 107 -5.89 3.70 -7.87
N ILE A 108 -7.16 3.78 -7.43
CA ILE A 108 -8.14 4.74 -7.96
C ILE A 108 -7.66 6.17 -7.77
N LEU A 109 -7.19 6.53 -6.56
CA LEU A 109 -6.67 7.86 -6.25
C LEU A 109 -5.48 8.24 -7.13
N LYS A 110 -4.55 7.30 -7.38
CA LYS A 110 -3.41 7.52 -8.29
C LYS A 110 -3.86 7.81 -9.72
N VAL A 111 -4.88 7.11 -10.22
CA VAL A 111 -5.44 7.38 -11.55
C VAL A 111 -6.14 8.74 -11.58
N ILE A 112 -6.99 9.06 -10.58
CA ILE A 112 -7.64 10.37 -10.46
C ILE A 112 -6.60 11.50 -10.49
N ALA A 113 -5.50 11.36 -9.75
CA ALA A 113 -4.43 12.35 -9.73
C ALA A 113 -3.69 12.48 -11.07
N SER A 114 -3.64 11.40 -11.84
CA SER A 114 -2.95 11.36 -13.15
C SER A 114 -3.82 11.92 -14.29
N VAL A 115 -5.14 11.99 -14.12
CA VAL A 115 -6.06 12.64 -15.09
C VAL A 115 -5.71 14.13 -15.27
N ASN A 116 -5.24 14.79 -14.21
CA ASN A 116 -4.78 16.18 -14.25
C ASN A 116 -5.81 17.19 -14.81
N SER A 117 -7.10 17.09 -14.40
CA SER A 117 -8.17 18.02 -14.80
C SER A 117 -8.71 18.86 -13.63
N PRO A 118 -9.41 19.98 -13.88
CA PRO A 118 -10.08 20.76 -12.82
C PRO A 118 -11.05 19.91 -11.97
N GLU A 119 -11.79 19.00 -12.60
CA GLU A 119 -12.77 18.13 -11.95
C GLU A 119 -12.08 17.11 -11.03
N SER A 120 -10.96 16.51 -11.47
CA SER A 120 -10.19 15.59 -10.62
C SER A 120 -9.58 16.31 -9.42
N SER A 121 -9.04 17.52 -9.62
CA SER A 121 -8.57 18.38 -8.53
C SER A 121 -9.69 18.68 -7.52
N GLN A 122 -10.88 19.04 -8.00
CA GLN A 122 -12.02 19.35 -7.13
C GLN A 122 -12.46 18.14 -6.30
N VAL A 123 -12.42 16.93 -6.86
CA VAL A 123 -12.71 15.68 -6.12
C VAL A 123 -11.71 15.49 -4.98
N LEU A 124 -10.41 15.63 -5.24
CA LEU A 124 -9.36 15.47 -4.23
C LEU A 124 -9.46 16.55 -3.14
N ILE A 125 -9.66 17.82 -3.52
CA ILE A 125 -9.83 18.92 -2.57
C ILE A 125 -11.05 18.69 -1.66
N ASN A 126 -12.17 18.23 -2.22
CA ASN A 126 -13.37 17.94 -1.43
C ASN A 126 -13.13 16.82 -0.43
N GLU A 127 -12.37 15.80 -0.81
CA GLU A 127 -12.01 14.72 0.11
C GLU A 127 -11.10 15.20 1.24
N ILE A 128 -10.09 16.05 0.95
CA ILE A 128 -9.23 16.66 1.97
C ILE A 128 -10.06 17.52 2.94
N LYS A 129 -11.06 18.26 2.44
CA LYS A 129 -11.98 19.02 3.30
C LYS A 129 -12.78 18.12 4.23
N LYS A 130 -13.25 16.95 3.74
CA LYS A 130 -13.91 15.95 4.60
C LYS A 130 -12.95 15.41 5.67
N ILE A 131 -11.72 15.09 5.29
CA ILE A 131 -10.67 14.62 6.21
C ILE A 131 -10.40 15.67 7.30
N LYS A 132 -10.22 16.93 6.92
CA LYS A 132 -10.01 18.05 7.85
C LYS A 132 -11.15 18.17 8.87
N ASN A 133 -12.38 17.95 8.43
CA ASN A 133 -13.58 18.09 9.26
C ASN A 133 -13.95 16.80 10.01
N ALA A 134 -13.22 15.70 9.79
CA ALA A 134 -13.45 14.46 10.51
C ALA A 134 -13.14 14.67 12.00
N LYS A 135 -14.10 14.31 12.87
CA LYS A 135 -13.92 14.42 14.32
C LYS A 135 -12.83 13.48 14.84
N TYR A 136 -12.72 12.30 14.22
CA TYR A 136 -11.78 11.24 14.58
C TYR A 136 -11.29 10.54 13.30
N ILE A 137 -10.07 10.03 13.32
CA ILE A 137 -9.54 9.15 12.26
C ILE A 137 -10.27 7.80 12.29
N ASN A 138 -10.40 7.24 13.51
CA ASN A 138 -11.20 6.07 13.82
C ASN A 138 -12.12 6.41 15.02
N LYS A 139 -13.42 6.08 14.93
CA LYS A 139 -14.41 6.34 15.98
C LYS A 139 -14.08 5.62 17.29
N GLU A 140 -13.42 4.47 17.19
CA GLU A 140 -13.07 3.61 18.34
C GLU A 140 -11.80 4.10 19.07
N LEU A 141 -11.00 4.95 18.44
CA LEU A 141 -9.73 5.44 19.00
C LEU A 141 -9.74 6.97 19.10
N LYS A 142 -10.30 7.47 20.21
CA LYS A 142 -10.41 8.89 20.57
C LYS A 142 -9.04 9.60 20.75
N SER A 143 -7.93 8.84 20.83
CA SER A 143 -6.59 9.33 21.19
C SER A 143 -5.88 10.12 20.09
N TYR A 144 -6.14 9.84 18.80
CA TYR A 144 -5.45 10.48 17.67
C TYR A 144 -6.03 11.85 17.32
N LYS A 145 -6.03 12.78 18.29
CA LYS A 145 -6.48 14.17 18.11
C LYS A 145 -5.73 14.83 16.95
N ASN A 146 -6.37 14.82 15.78
CA ASN A 146 -6.33 15.85 14.74
C ASN A 146 -4.97 16.28 14.16
N LYS A 147 -3.94 15.42 14.12
CA LYS A 147 -2.65 15.72 13.44
C LYS A 147 -2.85 16.11 11.97
N PHE A 148 -3.66 15.35 11.21
CA PHE A 148 -4.00 15.70 9.82
C PHE A 148 -4.74 17.04 9.71
N ARG A 149 -5.72 17.32 10.58
CA ARG A 149 -6.45 18.60 10.57
C ARG A 149 -5.49 19.79 10.78
N VAL A 150 -4.52 19.66 11.68
CA VAL A 150 -3.51 20.69 11.93
C VAL A 150 -2.64 20.90 10.69
N ALA A 151 -2.07 19.82 10.13
CA ALA A 151 -1.24 19.91 8.93
C ALA A 151 -2.02 20.49 7.72
N ILE A 152 -3.27 20.05 7.50
CA ILE A 152 -4.12 20.59 6.44
C ILE A 152 -4.44 22.07 6.67
N ASN A 153 -4.66 22.51 7.92
CA ASN A 153 -4.85 23.93 8.22
C ASN A 153 -3.60 24.75 7.92
N ASN A 154 -2.40 24.23 8.18
CA ASN A 154 -1.14 24.89 7.86
C ASN A 154 -0.94 25.01 6.34
N LEU A 155 -1.25 23.96 5.59
CA LEU A 155 -1.28 23.97 4.12
C LEU A 155 -2.25 25.03 3.57
N ILE A 156 -3.46 25.10 4.13
CA ILE A 156 -4.45 26.10 3.73
C ILE A 156 -3.95 27.53 3.98
N LYS A 157 -3.26 27.76 5.09
CA LYS A 157 -2.73 29.09 5.47
C LYS A 157 -1.53 29.54 4.65
N SER A 158 -0.65 28.61 4.25
CA SER A 158 0.58 28.94 3.53
C SER A 158 0.30 29.25 2.06
N ASN A 159 -0.15 28.25 1.29
CA ASN A 159 -0.30 28.37 -0.17
C ASN A 159 -1.72 28.02 -0.66
N GLY A 160 -2.60 27.53 0.22
CA GLY A 160 -3.94 27.07 -0.13
C GLY A 160 -3.96 25.76 -0.92
N LEU A 161 -4.99 24.93 -0.74
CA LEU A 161 -5.07 23.62 -1.43
C LEU A 161 -5.13 23.71 -2.97
N LYS A 162 -5.49 24.88 -3.52
CA LYS A 162 -5.57 25.09 -4.97
C LYS A 162 -4.18 25.21 -5.64
N SER A 163 -3.14 25.51 -4.88
CA SER A 163 -1.76 25.58 -5.41
C SER A 163 -1.07 24.22 -5.42
N CYS A 164 -1.57 23.24 -4.65
CA CYS A 164 -1.05 21.88 -4.65
C CYS A 164 -1.34 21.19 -5.99
N SER A 165 -0.37 20.45 -6.49
CA SER A 165 -0.56 19.51 -7.59
C SER A 165 -1.52 18.38 -7.18
N GLN A 166 -2.16 17.75 -8.16
CA GLN A 166 -3.08 16.64 -7.90
C GLN A 166 -2.39 15.44 -7.28
N LYS A 167 -1.10 15.26 -7.57
CA LYS A 167 -0.26 14.25 -6.96
C LYS A 167 -0.10 14.51 -5.46
N GLU A 168 0.22 15.74 -5.06
CA GLU A 168 0.32 16.13 -3.65
C GLU A 168 -1.03 15.97 -2.93
N LEU A 169 -2.12 16.45 -3.54
CA LEU A 169 -3.47 16.28 -2.97
C LEU A 169 -3.81 14.80 -2.76
N SER A 170 -3.54 13.95 -3.76
CA SER A 170 -3.76 12.50 -3.65
C SER A 170 -2.85 11.86 -2.61
N GLU A 171 -1.60 12.31 -2.45
CA GLU A 171 -0.67 11.78 -1.46
C GLU A 171 -1.19 12.05 -0.04
N ILE A 172 -1.72 13.23 0.25
CA ILE A 172 -2.36 13.55 1.54
C ILE A 172 -3.50 12.57 1.84
N ILE A 173 -4.39 12.34 0.86
CA ILE A 173 -5.54 11.45 1.01
C ILE A 173 -5.09 9.99 1.23
N ILE A 174 -4.13 9.51 0.43
CA ILE A 174 -3.57 8.16 0.57
C ILE A 174 -2.99 7.96 1.97
N ASN A 175 -2.18 8.91 2.45
CA ASN A 175 -1.58 8.86 3.78
C ASN A 175 -2.65 8.75 4.88
N PHE A 176 -3.72 9.56 4.79
CA PHE A 176 -4.83 9.48 5.72
C PHE A 176 -5.51 8.10 5.73
N TYR A 177 -5.83 7.54 4.55
CA TYR A 177 -6.52 6.26 4.47
C TYR A 177 -5.65 5.08 4.95
N ILE A 178 -4.33 5.14 4.74
CA ILE A 178 -3.39 4.15 5.28
C ILE A 178 -3.41 4.19 6.80
N ILE A 179 -3.24 5.36 7.42
CA ILE A 179 -3.28 5.51 8.88
C ILE A 179 -4.64 5.08 9.43
N LYS A 180 -5.74 5.45 8.77
CA LYS A 180 -7.07 5.00 9.15
C LYS A 180 -7.18 3.48 9.14
N SER A 181 -6.68 2.81 8.11
CA SER A 181 -6.71 1.34 8.03
C SER A 181 -5.81 0.69 9.08
N LEU A 182 -4.60 1.21 9.30
CA LEU A 182 -3.70 0.71 10.32
C LEU A 182 -4.32 0.85 11.72
N THR A 183 -4.90 2.00 12.05
CA THR A 183 -5.59 2.23 13.34
C THR A 183 -6.89 1.44 13.51
N GLN A 184 -7.42 0.81 12.45
CA GLN A 184 -8.54 -0.15 12.55
C GLN A 184 -8.04 -1.58 12.73
N LYS A 185 -6.82 -1.87 12.27
CA LYS A 185 -6.24 -3.21 12.26
C LYS A 185 -5.38 -3.49 13.48
N PHE A 186 -4.67 -2.48 13.97
CA PHE A 186 -3.64 -2.60 14.99
C PHE A 186 -4.01 -1.75 16.20
N TYR A 187 -3.61 -2.23 17.37
CA TYR A 187 -3.92 -1.57 18.64
C TYR A 187 -3.05 -0.32 18.84
N SER A 188 -1.74 -0.47 18.66
CA SER A 188 -0.76 0.62 18.80
C SER A 188 -0.36 1.13 17.42
N VAL A 189 -0.73 2.37 17.09
CA VAL A 189 -0.36 3.02 15.83
C VAL A 189 -0.04 4.49 16.08
N ASN A 190 1.23 4.79 16.34
CA ASN A 190 1.69 6.17 16.47
C ASN A 190 2.29 6.67 15.15
N PHE A 191 2.16 7.96 14.86
CA PHE A 191 2.68 8.51 13.62
C PHE A 191 2.92 10.02 13.74
N GLU A 192 3.84 10.54 12.95
CA GLU A 192 4.02 11.98 12.75
C GLU A 192 3.61 12.42 11.35
N VAL A 193 2.93 13.57 11.31
CA VAL A 193 2.47 14.20 10.07
C VAL A 193 3.35 15.41 9.81
N ASP A 194 3.94 15.47 8.62
CA ASP A 194 4.68 16.64 8.16
C ASP A 194 3.72 17.85 8.09
N PRO A 195 3.97 18.94 8.84
CA PRO A 195 3.07 20.09 8.88
C PRO A 195 3.04 20.90 7.58
N GLN A 196 4.02 20.73 6.69
CA GLN A 196 4.12 21.42 5.41
C GLN A 196 3.54 20.60 4.26
N LYS A 197 3.53 19.27 4.36
CA LYS A 197 3.04 18.37 3.29
C LYS A 197 1.75 17.62 3.64
N ALA A 198 1.39 17.54 4.92
CA ALA A 198 0.34 16.66 5.44
C ALA A 198 0.50 15.18 5.05
N THR A 199 1.75 14.72 4.94
CA THR A 199 2.14 13.32 4.69
C THR A 199 2.81 12.72 5.93
N ILE A 200 2.88 11.39 6.01
CA ILE A 200 3.49 10.67 7.13
C ILE A 200 4.99 10.55 6.93
N ASN A 201 5.76 11.03 7.90
CA ASN A 201 7.22 10.95 7.87
C ASN A 201 7.81 10.02 8.95
N GLN A 202 7.02 9.67 9.97
CA GLN A 202 7.37 8.68 11.00
C GLN A 202 6.14 7.84 11.32
N LEU A 203 6.33 6.52 11.45
CA LEU A 203 5.29 5.56 11.79
C LEU A 203 5.84 4.58 12.81
N ASP A 204 5.09 4.36 13.87
CA ASP A 204 5.38 3.42 14.94
C ASP A 204 4.22 2.44 15.06
N LEU A 205 4.54 1.18 14.72
CA LEU A 205 3.71 0.00 14.79
C LEU A 205 4.34 -1.01 15.77
N SER A 206 5.17 -0.54 16.69
CA SER A 206 5.74 -1.40 17.73
C SER A 206 4.61 -2.07 18.53
N ASP A 207 4.85 -3.32 18.89
CA ASP A 207 3.98 -3.98 19.84
C ASP A 207 4.33 -3.48 21.25
N ILE A 208 3.33 -2.98 21.97
CA ILE A 208 3.56 -2.52 23.34
C ILE A 208 3.05 -3.62 24.25
N GLU A 209 3.96 -4.49 24.70
CA GLU A 209 3.65 -5.45 25.75
C GLU A 209 3.50 -4.71 27.09
N TYR A 210 2.29 -4.24 27.38
CA TYR A 210 1.93 -3.85 28.73
C TYR A 210 1.59 -5.10 29.55
N GLU A 211 2.59 -5.70 30.19
CA GLU A 211 2.33 -6.58 31.34
C GLU A 211 1.99 -5.73 32.57
N VAL A 212 0.77 -5.22 32.65
CA VAL A 212 0.29 -4.62 33.90
C VAL A 212 -0.26 -5.75 34.77
N ARG A 213 0.52 -6.14 35.80
CA ARG A 213 0.07 -6.97 36.93
C ARG A 213 -0.53 -8.34 36.57
N GLY A 214 0.15 -9.13 35.73
CA GLY A 214 -0.23 -10.54 35.49
C GLY A 214 -1.48 -10.75 34.63
N TRP A 215 -2.06 -9.68 34.06
CA TRP A 215 -3.05 -9.79 33.00
C TRP A 215 -2.30 -9.81 31.67
N LYS A 216 -2.40 -10.92 30.94
CA LYS A 216 -1.93 -10.99 29.56
C LYS A 216 -2.80 -10.04 28.76
N ALA A 217 -2.32 -8.83 28.51
CA ALA A 217 -3.00 -7.89 27.64
C ALA A 217 -3.19 -8.58 26.28
N GLU A 218 -4.44 -8.82 25.88
CA GLU A 218 -4.80 -9.29 24.53
C GLU A 218 -4.51 -8.21 23.45
N PHE A 219 -4.02 -7.05 23.88
CA PHE A 219 -3.73 -5.88 23.08
C PHE A 219 -2.34 -5.98 22.46
N LYS A 220 -2.22 -6.73 21.36
CA LYS A 220 -0.96 -6.90 20.63
C LYS A 220 -1.10 -6.55 19.15
N ASN A 221 -0.08 -5.90 18.59
CA ASN A 221 0.02 -5.72 17.14
C ASN A 221 0.36 -7.05 16.44
N ASN A 222 1.28 -7.83 17.03
CA ASN A 222 1.62 -9.18 16.59
C ASN A 222 1.84 -9.32 15.06
N ILE A 223 2.60 -8.40 14.45
CA ILE A 223 2.88 -8.44 13.02
C ILE A 223 3.85 -9.59 12.73
N THR A 224 3.39 -10.60 12.01
CA THR A 224 4.19 -11.78 11.64
C THR A 224 4.74 -11.67 10.22
N GLU A 225 4.02 -10.97 9.34
CA GLU A 225 4.35 -10.85 7.92
C GLU A 225 4.19 -9.41 7.41
N SER A 226 5.07 -9.01 6.48
CA SER A 226 4.98 -7.69 5.84
C SER A 226 3.70 -7.50 5.02
N SER A 227 3.05 -8.59 4.59
CA SER A 227 1.74 -8.56 3.93
C SER A 227 0.67 -7.86 4.78
N GLN A 228 0.77 -7.96 6.12
CA GLN A 228 -0.17 -7.33 7.04
C GLN A 228 -0.05 -5.80 7.07
N ILE A 229 1.09 -5.25 6.66
CA ILE A 229 1.38 -3.80 6.63
C ILE A 229 1.71 -3.31 5.21
N ILE A 230 1.33 -4.07 4.18
CA ILE A 230 1.77 -3.83 2.80
C ILE A 230 1.46 -2.40 2.31
N SER A 231 0.39 -1.77 2.81
CA SER A 231 0.00 -0.42 2.44
C SER A 231 1.01 0.66 2.85
N VAL A 232 1.91 0.38 3.81
CA VAL A 232 2.98 1.29 4.25
C VAL A 232 3.93 1.66 3.11
N ILE A 233 4.07 0.81 2.08
CA ILE A 233 4.90 1.10 0.89
C ILE A 233 4.45 2.34 0.12
N HIS A 234 3.20 2.79 0.31
CA HIS A 234 2.67 3.98 -0.36
C HIS A 234 2.95 5.27 0.43
N LEU A 235 3.55 5.19 1.63
CA LEU A 235 3.97 6.35 2.44
C LEU A 235 5.33 6.87 1.95
N LYS A 236 5.32 7.64 0.85
CA LYS A 236 6.56 8.06 0.15
C LYS A 236 7.51 8.92 0.97
N ASP A 237 7.00 9.71 1.91
CA ASP A 237 7.82 10.57 2.79
C ASP A 237 8.26 9.85 4.07
N LEU A 238 7.91 8.55 4.25
CA LEU A 238 8.24 7.79 5.44
C LEU A 238 9.76 7.66 5.59
N SER A 239 10.28 8.26 6.66
CA SER A 239 11.71 8.31 6.94
C SER A 239 12.11 7.50 8.16
N ARG A 240 11.15 7.22 9.06
CA ARG A 240 11.37 6.38 10.24
C ARG A 240 10.20 5.42 10.42
N LEU A 241 10.53 4.15 10.67
CA LEU A 241 9.55 3.10 10.92
C LEU A 241 9.97 2.31 12.16
N ASP A 242 9.05 2.18 13.11
CA ASP A 242 9.20 1.29 14.26
C ASP A 242 8.26 0.08 14.10
N LEU A 243 8.85 -1.10 14.11
CA LEU A 243 8.22 -2.42 14.07
C LEU A 243 8.71 -3.30 15.21
N SER A 244 9.30 -2.70 16.27
CA SER A 244 9.86 -3.46 17.38
C SER A 244 8.81 -4.28 18.13
N ASN A 245 9.26 -5.35 18.80
CA ASN A 245 8.43 -6.29 19.59
C ASN A 245 7.35 -7.03 18.78
N ASN A 246 7.53 -7.18 17.47
CA ASN A 246 6.63 -7.95 16.63
C ASN A 246 7.20 -9.38 16.37
N GLN A 247 6.69 -10.09 15.36
CA GLN A 247 7.08 -11.46 15.04
C GLN A 247 7.61 -11.61 13.60
N LEU A 248 8.10 -10.53 13.00
CA LEU A 248 8.60 -10.52 11.63
C LEU A 248 9.84 -11.41 11.49
N LYS A 249 9.91 -12.14 10.36
CA LYS A 249 11.06 -13.00 10.00
C LYS A 249 11.88 -12.44 8.84
N SER A 250 11.36 -11.45 8.13
CA SER A 250 11.93 -10.94 6.87
C SER A 250 12.00 -9.41 6.84
N LEU A 251 13.05 -8.90 6.20
CA LEU A 251 13.30 -7.50 5.90
C LEU A 251 12.99 -7.15 4.44
N GLU A 252 12.39 -8.06 3.67
CA GLU A 252 12.15 -7.86 2.23
C GLU A 252 11.38 -6.58 1.91
N PHE A 253 10.47 -6.16 2.79
CA PHE A 253 9.67 -4.93 2.62
C PHE A 253 10.53 -3.66 2.48
N LEU A 254 11.77 -3.66 2.98
CA LEU A 254 12.72 -2.54 2.82
C LEU A 254 12.95 -2.16 1.36
N LYS A 255 12.88 -3.13 0.42
CA LYS A 255 13.07 -2.85 -1.01
C LYS A 255 11.99 -1.92 -1.59
N TYR A 256 10.87 -1.73 -0.87
CA TYR A 256 9.75 -0.89 -1.26
C TYR A 256 9.66 0.42 -0.47
N LEU A 257 10.61 0.71 0.43
CA LEU A 257 10.63 1.92 1.26
C LEU A 257 11.87 2.79 0.99
N PRO A 258 12.12 3.24 -0.24
CA PRO A 258 13.41 3.78 -0.66
C PRO A 258 13.90 5.01 0.13
N ASN A 259 13.00 5.73 0.80
CA ASN A 259 13.29 6.93 1.58
C ASN A 259 13.50 6.67 3.08
N LEU A 260 13.41 5.40 3.53
CA LEU A 260 13.55 5.06 4.93
C LEU A 260 14.98 5.29 5.41
N LYS A 261 15.13 6.12 6.46
CA LYS A 261 16.42 6.50 7.04
C LYS A 261 16.67 5.77 8.37
N GLY A 262 15.63 5.48 9.13
CA GLY A 262 15.71 4.75 10.38
C GLY A 262 14.69 3.62 10.44
N LEU A 263 15.13 2.43 10.82
CA LEU A 263 14.27 1.28 11.08
C LEU A 263 14.54 0.74 12.49
N ASN A 264 13.53 0.70 13.34
CA ASN A 264 13.59 -0.09 14.56
C ASN A 264 12.81 -1.40 14.32
N ILE A 265 13.49 -2.53 14.37
CA ILE A 265 12.88 -3.86 14.23
C ILE A 265 13.39 -4.79 15.34
N ALA A 266 13.74 -4.21 16.49
CA ALA A 266 14.18 -4.95 17.65
C ALA A 266 13.11 -5.97 18.12
N ASN A 267 13.54 -7.03 18.81
CA ASN A 267 12.68 -8.05 19.40
C ASN A 267 11.68 -8.62 18.38
N ASN A 268 12.18 -8.99 17.20
CA ASN A 268 11.44 -9.72 16.19
C ASN A 268 12.04 -11.13 16.03
N ARG A 269 11.65 -11.87 14.98
CA ARG A 269 12.09 -13.24 14.71
C ARG A 269 12.98 -13.34 13.47
N ILE A 270 13.76 -12.30 13.20
CA ILE A 270 14.69 -12.30 12.06
C ILE A 270 15.87 -13.20 12.40
N ASP A 271 16.03 -14.28 11.65
CA ASP A 271 17.06 -15.29 11.85
C ASP A 271 17.86 -15.58 10.57
N ASP A 272 17.21 -15.55 9.40
CA ASP A 272 17.85 -15.82 8.12
C ASP A 272 18.86 -14.73 7.73
N PRO A 273 20.17 -15.06 7.62
CA PRO A 273 21.22 -14.13 7.19
C PRO A 273 20.99 -13.53 5.80
N THR A 274 20.18 -14.17 4.93
CA THR A 274 19.88 -13.59 3.60
C THR A 274 19.18 -12.24 3.69
N ASN A 275 18.59 -11.89 4.84
CA ASN A 275 17.98 -10.59 5.10
C ASN A 275 18.98 -9.42 5.05
N ILE A 276 20.27 -9.66 5.30
CA ILE A 276 21.32 -8.63 5.28
C ILE A 276 21.37 -7.93 3.91
N LYS A 277 21.07 -8.66 2.82
CA LYS A 277 21.05 -8.09 1.47
C LYS A 277 20.14 -6.87 1.37
N TYR A 278 18.97 -6.91 2.03
CA TYR A 278 18.00 -5.82 1.98
C TYR A 278 18.51 -4.56 2.70
N ILE A 279 19.29 -4.73 3.78
CA ILE A 279 19.95 -3.65 4.50
C ILE A 279 21.02 -3.02 3.58
N ASN A 280 21.87 -3.83 2.97
CA ASN A 280 22.99 -3.37 2.14
C ASN A 280 22.57 -2.70 0.83
N THR A 281 21.47 -3.15 0.23
CA THR A 281 20.94 -2.53 -0.99
C THR A 281 20.15 -1.26 -0.73
N HIS A 282 19.84 -0.93 0.53
CA HIS A 282 19.00 0.22 0.85
C HIS A 282 19.79 1.53 0.83
N GLN A 283 19.51 2.38 -0.15
CA GLN A 283 20.32 3.57 -0.44
C GLN A 283 20.22 4.68 0.62
N ALA A 284 19.06 4.83 1.27
CA ALA A 284 18.82 5.92 2.22
C ALA A 284 18.96 5.53 3.70
N LEU A 285 19.14 4.24 4.01
CA LEU A 285 19.09 3.76 5.40
C LEU A 285 20.36 4.23 6.12
N LYS A 286 20.19 4.82 7.30
CA LYS A 286 21.30 5.34 8.13
C LYS A 286 21.36 4.66 9.48
N TYR A 287 20.25 4.11 9.94
CA TYR A 287 20.14 3.45 11.23
C TYR A 287 19.21 2.24 11.15
N ILE A 288 19.64 1.13 11.74
CA ILE A 288 18.80 -0.03 11.98
C ILE A 288 19.03 -0.61 13.37
N ASN A 289 17.95 -0.91 14.08
CA ASN A 289 17.99 -1.66 15.33
C ASN A 289 17.49 -3.09 15.11
N LEU A 290 18.39 -4.06 15.29
CA LEU A 290 18.14 -5.50 15.18
C LEU A 290 18.21 -6.21 16.54
N GLU A 291 18.43 -5.49 17.63
CA GLU A 291 18.48 -6.01 19.00
C GLU A 291 17.39 -7.05 19.26
N GLY A 292 17.70 -8.15 19.96
CA GLY A 292 16.72 -9.18 20.30
C GLY A 292 16.22 -10.05 19.13
N ASN A 293 16.76 -9.88 17.92
CA ASN A 293 16.60 -10.85 16.83
C ASN A 293 17.71 -11.90 16.85
N LYS A 294 17.42 -13.13 16.41
CA LYS A 294 18.43 -14.21 16.32
C LYS A 294 19.59 -13.85 15.39
N ILE A 295 19.34 -13.09 14.32
CA ILE A 295 20.39 -12.64 13.40
C ILE A 295 21.48 -11.84 14.13
N SER A 296 21.14 -11.10 15.20
CA SER A 296 22.05 -10.20 15.92
C SER A 296 23.22 -10.91 16.60
N SER A 297 23.08 -12.18 17.01
CA SER A 297 24.19 -12.94 17.60
C SER A 297 25.21 -13.42 16.57
N THR A 298 24.80 -13.48 15.29
CA THR A 298 25.64 -13.95 14.17
C THR A 298 26.12 -12.81 13.27
N LEU A 299 25.54 -11.62 13.42
CA LEU A 299 25.76 -10.49 12.53
C LEU A 299 27.13 -9.86 12.79
N LYS A 300 28.03 -9.98 11.81
CA LYS A 300 29.31 -9.27 11.79
C LYS A 300 29.12 -7.90 11.16
N ASN A 301 29.56 -6.83 11.82
CA ASN A 301 29.46 -5.46 11.30
C ASN A 301 30.10 -5.30 9.90
N SER A 302 31.13 -6.09 9.58
CA SER A 302 31.77 -6.10 8.26
C SER A 302 30.85 -6.56 7.11
N LEU A 303 29.74 -7.22 7.41
CA LEU A 303 28.75 -7.66 6.42
C LEU A 303 27.75 -6.56 6.08
N ILE A 304 27.76 -5.42 6.78
CA ILE A 304 26.83 -4.31 6.57
C ILE A 304 27.58 -3.11 6.01
N ASN A 305 26.92 -2.36 5.12
CA ASN A 305 27.42 -1.09 4.63
C ASN A 305 27.82 -0.16 5.81
N SER A 306 29.07 0.28 5.82
CA SER A 306 29.68 1.06 6.91
C SER A 306 28.97 2.39 7.20
N ASN A 307 28.18 2.89 6.25
CA ASN A 307 27.39 4.12 6.42
C ASN A 307 26.11 3.91 7.24
N ILE A 308 25.78 2.66 7.59
CA ILE A 308 24.59 2.30 8.36
C ILE A 308 25.01 2.02 9.80
N LYS A 309 24.48 2.80 10.75
CA LYS A 309 24.61 2.51 12.17
C LYS A 309 23.69 1.34 12.54
N VAL A 310 24.28 0.27 13.05
CA VAL A 310 23.55 -0.97 13.38
C VAL A 310 23.62 -1.19 14.88
N LYS A 311 22.46 -1.44 15.51
CA LYS A 311 22.36 -1.84 16.92
C LYS A 311 21.96 -3.32 16.99
N THR A 312 22.78 -4.14 17.64
CA THR A 312 22.55 -5.59 17.83
C THR A 312 22.50 -6.02 19.29
N THR A 313 23.04 -5.23 20.20
CA THR A 313 23.11 -5.53 21.64
C THR A 313 22.20 -4.62 22.45
N GLN A 314 21.65 -5.16 23.55
CA GLN A 314 21.01 -4.33 24.57
C GLN A 314 22.02 -3.31 25.09
N SER A 315 21.62 -2.04 25.15
CA SER A 315 22.34 -1.09 25.99
C SER A 315 22.13 -1.57 27.43
N SER A 316 23.19 -1.96 28.12
CA SER A 316 23.14 -2.27 29.55
C SER A 316 22.87 -0.97 30.31
N TYR A 317 21.60 -0.59 30.43
CA TYR A 317 21.17 0.39 31.43
C TYR A 317 20.94 -0.40 32.72
N PHE A 318 22.02 -0.52 33.50
CA PHE A 318 21.95 -0.79 34.93
C PHE A 318 21.82 0.53 35.68
#